data_AF-K9M110-F1
#
_entry.id   AF-K9M110-F1
#
_cell.length_a   1.000
_cell.length_b   1.000
_cell.length_c   1.000
_cell.angle_alpha   90.00
_cell.angle_beta   90.00
_cell.angle_gamma   90.00
#
_symmetry.space_group_name_H-M   'P 1'
#
loop_
_entity.id
_entity.type
_entity.pdbx_description
1 polymer ?
#
loop_
_entity_poly.entity_id
_entity_poly.type
_entity_poly.pdbx_seq_one_letter_code
_entity_poly.pdbx_strand_id
1 'polypeptide(L)' 'AADAAEAALRGFPEQETTTAVARYAPMNAIAIMVGSQTGRPGVITQCSVEESEELSLGMRGFTAYAETISVYGTDR' A
#
# COMPACT_ATOMS: atom_id res chain seq x y z
N ALA A 1 -5.28 -5.99 -7.94
CA ALA A 1 -4.62 -7.31 -7.81
C ALA A 1 -3.86 -7.69 -9.08
N ALA A 2 -4.50 -7.81 -10.24
CA ALA A 2 -3.83 -8.17 -11.48
C ALA A 2 -2.69 -7.21 -11.85
N ASP A 3 -2.93 -5.89 -11.77
CA ASP A 3 -1.90 -4.88 -12.07
C ASP A 3 -0.69 -5.01 -11.14
N ALA A 4 -0.92 -5.34 -9.87
CA ALA A 4 0.16 -5.51 -8.89
C ALA A 4 1.01 -6.76 -9.17
N ALA A 5 0.38 -7.83 -9.67
CA ALA A 5 1.10 -9.03 -10.12
C ALA A 5 1.96 -8.73 -11.36
N GLU A 6 1.40 -8.00 -12.33
CA GLU A 6 2.15 -7.56 -13.50
C GLU A 6 3.32 -6.65 -13.12
N ALA A 7 3.09 -5.64 -12.27
CA ALA A 7 4.13 -4.75 -11.80
C ALA A 7 5.24 -5.51 -11.05
N ALA A 8 4.88 -6.48 -10.21
CA ALA A 8 5.85 -7.31 -9.50
C ALA A 8 6.73 -8.11 -10.47
N LEU A 9 6.13 -8.70 -11.51
CA LEU A 9 6.86 -9.42 -12.58
C LEU A 9 7.77 -8.48 -13.40
N ARG A 10 7.35 -7.22 -13.58
CA ARG A 10 8.15 -6.20 -14.27
C ARG A 10 9.30 -5.65 -13.41
N GLY A 11 9.44 -6.11 -12.17
CA GLY A 11 10.61 -5.85 -11.33
C GLY A 11 10.44 -4.73 -10.32
N PHE A 12 9.23 -4.19 -10.12
CA PHE A 12 9.00 -3.20 -9.06
C PHE A 12 9.17 -3.85 -7.67
N PRO A 13 10.13 -3.41 -6.84
CA PRO A 13 10.38 -4.00 -5.53
C PRO A 13 9.40 -3.51 -4.46
N GLU A 14 8.79 -2.35 -4.71
CA GLU A 14 7.79 -1.71 -3.87
C GLU A 14 6.60 -1.32 -4.74
N GLN A 15 5.38 -1.40 -4.19
CA GLN A 15 4.18 -0.96 -4.89
C GLN A 15 3.22 -0.26 -3.94
N GLU A 16 2.61 0.79 -4.46
CA GLU A 16 1.71 1.67 -3.71
C GLU A 16 0.30 1.61 -4.29
N THR A 17 -0.70 1.72 -3.41
CA THR A 17 -2.07 2.02 -3.78
C THR A 17 -2.62 3.16 -2.94
N THR A 18 -3.72 3.75 -3.38
CA THR A 18 -4.54 4.68 -2.59
C THR A 18 -6.01 4.46 -2.98
N THR A 19 -6.92 5.30 -2.51
CA THR A 19 -8.36 5.08 -2.68
C THR A 19 -9.12 6.34 -3.08
N ALA A 20 -10.02 6.20 -4.06
CA ALA A 20 -10.98 7.24 -4.42
C ALA A 20 -12.09 7.42 -3.36
N VAL A 21 -12.39 6.38 -2.57
CA VAL A 21 -13.40 6.40 -1.50
C VAL A 21 -12.78 5.77 -0.26
N ALA A 22 -12.49 6.58 0.77
CA ALA A 22 -11.71 6.18 1.94
C ALA A 22 -12.03 4.77 2.51
N ARG A 23 -13.32 4.41 2.60
CA ARG A 23 -13.78 3.11 3.12
C ARG A 23 -13.29 1.88 2.32
N TYR A 24 -12.80 2.05 1.09
CA TYR A 24 -12.19 0.97 0.31
C TYR A 24 -10.72 0.69 0.65
N ALA A 25 -10.06 1.51 1.49
CA ALA A 25 -8.65 1.34 1.83
C ALA A 25 -8.28 -0.11 2.25
N PRO A 26 -9.06 -0.82 3.09
CA PRO A 26 -8.74 -2.20 3.43
C PRO A 26 -8.77 -3.15 2.23
N MET A 27 -9.75 -2.98 1.33
CA MET A 27 -9.85 -3.82 0.13
C MET A 27 -8.71 -3.54 -0.84
N ASN A 28 -8.33 -2.28 -1.02
CA ASN A 28 -7.22 -1.89 -1.89
C ASN A 28 -5.89 -2.42 -1.35
N ALA A 29 -5.62 -2.28 -0.06
CA ALA A 29 -4.42 -2.78 0.62
C ALA A 29 -4.26 -4.31 0.46
N ILE A 30 -5.34 -5.06 0.72
CA ILE A 30 -5.34 -6.52 0.53
C ILE A 30 -5.14 -6.89 -0.94
N ALA A 31 -5.80 -6.19 -1.86
CA ALA A 31 -5.72 -6.49 -3.29
C ALA A 31 -4.32 -6.24 -3.88
N ILE A 32 -3.62 -5.19 -3.44
CA ILE A 32 -2.24 -4.92 -3.87
C ILE A 32 -1.26 -5.92 -3.23
N MET A 33 -1.43 -6.26 -1.95
CA MET A 33 -0.61 -7.25 -1.25
C MET A 33 -0.70 -8.64 -1.91
N VAL A 34 -1.92 -9.14 -2.12
CA VAL A 34 -2.12 -10.45 -2.77
C VAL A 34 -1.57 -10.44 -4.19
N GLY A 35 -1.84 -9.38 -4.95
CA GLY A 35 -1.34 -9.25 -6.32
C GLY A 35 0.18 -9.22 -6.40
N SER A 36 0.83 -8.40 -5.58
CA SER A 36 2.28 -8.26 -5.58
C SER A 36 2.99 -9.57 -5.23
N GLN A 37 2.51 -10.29 -4.21
CA GLN A 37 3.08 -11.59 -3.83
C GLN A 37 2.84 -12.66 -4.89
N THR A 38 1.77 -12.56 -5.68
CA THR A 38 1.49 -13.47 -6.80
C THR A 38 2.51 -13.29 -7.93
N GLY A 39 2.92 -12.04 -8.23
CA GLY A 39 3.88 -11.78 -9.30
C GLY A 39 5.33 -12.03 -8.89
N ARG A 40 5.74 -11.55 -7.71
CA ARG A 40 7.10 -11.75 -7.18
C ARG A 40 7.07 -11.72 -5.64
N PRO A 41 7.26 -12.87 -4.96
CA PRO A 41 7.33 -12.90 -3.51
C PRO A 41 8.40 -11.95 -2.96
N GLY A 42 8.05 -11.21 -1.90
CA GLY A 42 8.94 -10.24 -1.25
C GLY A 42 8.83 -8.80 -1.76
N VAL A 43 7.94 -8.50 -2.71
CA VAL A 43 7.57 -7.11 -3.00
C VAL A 43 6.86 -6.51 -1.78
N ILE A 44 7.25 -5.33 -1.32
CA ILE A 44 6.58 -4.65 -0.20
C ILE A 44 5.49 -3.71 -0.71
N THR A 45 4.37 -3.62 0.01
CA THR A 45 3.20 -2.85 -0.42
C THR A 45 2.68 -1.91 0.65
N GLN A 46 2.25 -0.71 0.23
CA GLN A 46 1.60 0.29 1.08
C GLN A 46 0.21 0.69 0.55
N CYS A 47 -0.57 1.37 1.38
CA CYS A 47 -1.87 1.95 1.03
C CYS A 47 -1.98 3.35 1.63
N SER A 48 -1.68 4.36 0.82
CA SER A 48 -1.50 5.75 1.22
C SER A 48 -2.85 6.41 1.52
N VAL A 49 -3.10 6.69 2.80
CA VAL A 49 -4.34 7.28 3.33
C VAL A 49 -4.03 8.21 4.51
N GLU A 50 -5.05 8.68 5.25
CA GLU A 50 -4.83 9.41 6.50
C GLU A 50 -4.02 8.57 7.50
N GLU A 51 -3.12 9.21 8.23
CA GLU A 51 -2.03 8.56 8.97
C GLU A 51 -2.52 7.57 10.03
N SER A 52 -3.61 7.90 10.74
CA SER A 52 -4.18 7.00 11.74
C SER A 52 -4.81 5.75 11.11
N GLU A 53 -5.48 5.91 9.97
CA GLU A 53 -6.04 4.80 9.21
C GLU A 53 -4.92 3.95 8.57
N GLU A 54 -3.88 4.56 8.02
CA GLU A 54 -2.74 3.85 7.43
C GLU A 54 -2.01 3.01 8.49
N LEU A 55 -1.79 3.57 9.68
CA LEU A 55 -1.24 2.83 10.82
C LEU A 55 -2.14 1.67 11.25
N SER A 56 -3.46 1.87 11.27
CA SER A 56 -4.44 0.83 11.59
C SER A 56 -4.40 -0.34 10.58
N LEU A 57 -4.25 -0.04 9.29
CA LEU A 57 -4.05 -1.05 8.24
C LEU A 57 -2.74 -1.82 8.44
N GLY A 58 -1.66 -1.12 8.79
CA GLY A 58 -0.36 -1.71 9.11
C GLY A 58 -0.43 -2.64 10.32
N MET A 59 -1.08 -2.23 11.42
CA MET A 59 -1.28 -3.05 12.63
C MET A 59 -2.08 -4.33 12.36
N ARG A 60 -2.96 -4.30 11.36
CA ARG A 60 -3.74 -5.48 10.91
C ARG A 60 -2.97 -6.36 9.92
N GLY A 61 -1.77 -5.95 9.51
CA GLY A 61 -0.93 -6.68 8.57
C GLY A 61 -1.43 -6.62 7.13
N PHE A 62 -2.17 -5.57 6.74
CA PHE A 62 -2.66 -5.39 5.36
C PHE A 62 -1.67 -4.61 4.47
N THR A 63 -0.63 -4.03 5.06
CA THR A 63 0.49 -3.37 4.38
C THR A 63 1.81 -3.85 4.98
N ALA A 64 2.89 -3.78 4.20
CA ALA A 64 4.23 -4.17 4.62
C ALA A 64 5.11 -2.98 5.03
N TYR A 65 4.75 -1.76 4.58
CA TYR A 65 5.40 -0.51 4.92
C TYR A 65 4.42 0.67 4.76
N ALA A 66 4.86 1.88 5.11
CA ALA A 66 4.17 3.15 4.90
C ALA A 66 5.19 4.21 4.45
N GLU A 67 4.86 4.98 3.40
CA GLU A 67 5.72 6.04 2.84
C GLU A 67 5.14 7.43 3.07
N THR A 68 3.82 7.57 2.91
CA THR A 68 3.13 8.87 2.92
C THR A 68 2.93 9.45 4.33
N ILE A 69 3.85 9.15 5.25
CA ILE A 69 3.93 9.73 6.58
C ILE A 69 4.51 11.13 6.44
N SER A 70 3.61 12.08 6.25
CA SER A 70 3.96 13.41 5.81
C SER A 70 4.58 14.26 6.92
N VAL A 71 5.55 15.08 6.53
CA VAL A 71 6.11 16.15 7.35
C VAL A 71 6.12 17.44 6.54
N TYR A 72 6.09 18.59 7.23
CA TYR A 72 6.02 19.89 6.58
C TYR A 72 7.20 20.77 7.03
N GLY A 73 7.69 21.61 6.13
CA GLY A 73 8.84 22.50 6.39
C GLY A 73 8.52 23.73 7.23
N THR A 74 7.23 23.96 7.52
CA THR A 74 6.72 25.06 8.33
C THR A 74 5.63 24.54 9.27
N ASP A 75 5.43 25.25 10.38
CA ASP A 75 4.40 24.92 11.38
C ASP A 75 2.97 25.27 10.90
N ARG A 76 2.85 26.06 9.84
CA ARG A 76 1.59 26.47 9.20
C ARG A 76 1.68 26.34 7.69
#